data_AF-A0AAU6LFF9-F1
#
_entry.id   AF-A0AAU6LFF9-F1
#
_cell.length_a   1.000
_cell.length_b   1.000
_cell.length_c   1.000
_cell.angle_alpha   90.00
_cell.angle_beta   90.00
_cell.angle_gamma   90.00
#
_symmetry.space_group_name_H-M   'P 1'
#
loop_
_entity.id
_entity.type
_entity.pdbx_description
1 polymer ?
#
loop_
_entity_poly.entity_id
_entity_poly.type
_entity_poly.pdbx_seq_one_letter_code
_entity_poly.pdbx_strand_id
1 'polypeptide(L)'
;MMIHISVVLLLDTLRVLLQGRSTTASFVGVGSSFRLAFRATKAGISVTSTSGKLAVVSRAALAAAVLRAAEELTDATLEALPADDGVRGDVTAALNKFRSAARPL
;
A
#
# COMPACT_ATOMS: atom_id res chain seq x y z
N MET A 1 -14.29 8.05 -3.76
CA MET A 1 -14.79 6.92 -2.93
C MET A 1 -14.02 5.62 -3.14
N MET A 2 -13.99 5.00 -4.34
CA MET A 2 -13.35 3.67 -4.55
C MET A 2 -11.81 3.65 -4.39
N ILE A 3 -11.17 4.80 -4.57
CA ILE A 3 -9.71 4.92 -4.42
C ILE A 3 -9.26 4.69 -2.97
N HIS A 4 -10.02 5.15 -1.97
CA HIS A 4 -9.67 4.97 -0.57
C HIS A 4 -9.69 3.50 -0.15
N ILE A 5 -10.68 2.74 -0.64
CA ILE A 5 -10.75 1.28 -0.42
C ILE A 5 -9.53 0.60 -1.05
N SER A 6 -9.14 1.03 -2.25
CA SER A 6 -7.93 0.53 -2.92
C SER A 6 -6.66 0.84 -2.13
N VAL A 7 -6.56 2.02 -1.51
CA VAL A 7 -5.42 2.38 -0.64
C VAL A 7 -5.38 1.49 0.60
N VAL A 8 -6.50 1.33 1.32
CA VAL A 8 -6.58 0.47 2.51
C VAL A 8 -6.14 -0.96 2.17
N LEU A 9 -6.67 -1.52 1.08
CA LEU A 9 -6.32 -2.87 0.63
C LEU A 9 -4.83 -2.99 0.27
N LEU A 10 -4.25 -2.01 -0.40
CA LEU A 10 -2.82 -1.99 -0.74
C LEU A 10 -1.95 -1.95 0.52
N LEU A 11 -2.27 -1.07 1.48
CA LEU A 11 -1.53 -0.94 2.73
C LEU A 11 -1.56 -2.22 3.54
N ASP A 12 -2.73 -2.85 3.69
CA ASP A 12 -2.85 -4.12 4.42
C ASP A 12 -2.12 -5.27 3.71
N THR A 13 -2.22 -5.33 2.38
CA THR A 13 -1.53 -6.33 1.56
C THR A 13 0.00 -6.23 1.73
N LEU A 14 0.54 -5.02 1.66
CA LEU A 14 1.98 -4.79 1.79
C LEU A 14 2.48 -4.93 3.22
N ARG A 15 1.65 -4.62 4.22
CA ARG A 15 2.01 -4.81 5.64
C ARG A 15 2.44 -6.25 5.94
N VAL A 16 1.71 -7.23 5.40
CA VAL A 16 2.05 -8.66 5.56
C VAL A 16 3.43 -8.99 4.98
N LEU A 17 3.74 -8.42 3.81
CA LEU A 17 5.05 -8.58 3.15
C LEU A 17 6.18 -7.92 3.94
N LEU A 18 5.96 -6.69 4.43
CA LEU A 18 6.97 -5.91 5.17
C LEU A 18 7.29 -6.54 6.53
N GLN A 19 6.28 -7.09 7.20
CA GLN A 19 6.45 -7.84 8.45
C GLN A 19 7.10 -9.21 8.28
N GLY A 20 7.43 -9.61 7.05
CA GLY A 20 8.02 -10.93 6.75
C GLY A 20 7.06 -12.10 6.96
N ARG A 21 5.76 -11.84 7.15
CA ARG A 21 4.71 -12.86 7.33
C ARG A 21 4.36 -13.56 6.01
N SER A 22 4.74 -12.96 4.88
CA SER A 22 4.68 -13.57 3.55
C SER A 22 5.89 -13.14 2.73
N THR A 23 6.28 -13.98 1.76
CA THR A 23 7.29 -13.66 0.75
C THR A 23 6.70 -13.11 -0.55
N THR A 24 5.38 -13.19 -0.71
CA THR A 24 4.64 -12.69 -1.87
C THR A 24 3.40 -11.91 -1.44
N ALA A 25 3.01 -10.93 -2.24
CA ALA A 25 1.76 -10.21 -2.08
C ALA A 25 1.21 -9.80 -3.44
N SER A 26 -0.12 -9.74 -3.58
CA SER A 26 -0.78 -9.35 -4.83
C SER A 26 -1.90 -8.37 -4.50
N PHE A 27 -1.96 -7.29 -5.27
CA PHE A 27 -2.94 -6.24 -5.15
C PHE A 27 -3.70 -6.09 -6.47
N VAL A 28 -5.02 -5.88 -6.35
CA VAL A 28 -5.92 -5.56 -7.46
C VAL A 28 -6.67 -4.29 -7.09
N GLY A 29 -6.58 -3.27 -7.94
CA GLY A 29 -7.30 -2.01 -7.73
C GLY A 29 -8.81 -2.24 -7.74
N VAL A 30 -9.51 -1.69 -6.76
CA VAL A 30 -10.96 -1.86 -6.65
C VAL A 30 -11.63 -1.05 -7.76
N GLY A 31 -12.45 -1.72 -8.58
CA GLY A 31 -13.06 -1.10 -9.77
C GLY A 31 -12.07 -0.84 -10.91
N SER A 32 -10.90 -1.49 -10.91
CA SER A 32 -9.87 -1.34 -11.94
C SER A 32 -9.32 -2.70 -12.39
N SER A 33 -8.78 -2.75 -13.61
CA SER A 33 -7.97 -3.87 -14.10
C SER A 33 -6.50 -3.80 -13.63
N PHE A 34 -6.12 -2.72 -12.94
CA PHE A 34 -4.76 -2.50 -12.45
C PHE A 34 -4.39 -3.52 -11.38
N ARG A 35 -3.24 -4.19 -11.57
CA ARG A 35 -2.71 -5.18 -10.63
C ARG A 35 -1.22 -4.97 -10.38
N LEU A 36 -0.82 -5.21 -9.14
CA LEU A 36 0.58 -5.24 -8.72
C LEU A 36 0.87 -6.54 -7.99
N ALA A 37 1.97 -7.18 -8.33
CA ALA A 37 2.53 -8.31 -7.62
C ALA A 37 3.87 -7.91 -7.00
N PHE A 38 4.06 -8.34 -5.76
CA PHE A 38 5.26 -8.09 -4.97
C PHE A 38 5.86 -9.43 -4.57
N ARG A 39 7.18 -9.56 -4.71
CA ARG A 39 7.91 -10.77 -4.31
C ARG A 39 9.19 -10.40 -3.61
N ALA A 40 9.38 -10.90 -2.40
CA ALA A 40 10.66 -10.85 -1.71
C ALA A 40 11.67 -11.77 -2.42
N THR A 41 12.83 -11.21 -2.69
CA THR A 41 13.97 -11.87 -3.34
C THR A 41 15.25 -11.54 -2.56
N LYS A 42 16.36 -12.19 -2.91
CA LYS A 42 17.67 -11.87 -2.32
C LYS A 42 18.11 -10.42 -2.60
N ALA A 43 17.66 -9.82 -3.69
CA ALA A 43 18.02 -8.45 -4.09
C ALA A 43 17.07 -7.37 -3.52
N GLY A 44 16.00 -7.76 -2.80
CA GLY A 44 14.94 -6.87 -2.34
C GLY A 44 13.56 -7.33 -2.79
N ILE A 45 12.61 -6.41 -2.86
CA ILE A 45 11.24 -6.67 -3.33
C ILE A 45 11.15 -6.39 -4.83
N SER A 46 10.87 -7.43 -5.61
CA SER A 46 10.50 -7.30 -7.02
C SER A 46 9.04 -6.84 -7.10
N VAL A 47 8.79 -5.79 -7.88
CA VAL A 47 7.46 -5.25 -8.15
C VAL A 47 7.13 -5.49 -9.62
N THR A 48 5.97 -6.08 -9.89
CA THR A 48 5.53 -6.46 -11.24
C THR A 48 4.10 -5.97 -11.44
N SER A 49 3.82 -5.44 -12.63
CA SER A 49 2.46 -5.13 -13.09
C SER A 49 2.01 -6.15 -14.13
N THR A 50 0.78 -6.02 -14.63
CA THR A 50 0.30 -6.79 -15.79
C THR A 50 1.19 -6.61 -17.03
N SER A 51 1.85 -5.46 -17.17
CA SER A 51 2.76 -5.15 -18.29
C SER A 51 4.19 -5.64 -18.07
N GLY A 52 4.49 -6.28 -16.94
CA GLY A 52 5.81 -6.82 -16.62
C GLY A 52 6.47 -6.16 -15.40
N LYS A 53 7.78 -6.43 -15.24
CA LYS A 53 8.56 -6.00 -14.08
C LYS A 53 8.74 -4.48 -14.08
N LEU A 54 8.38 -3.86 -12.97
CA LEU A 54 8.53 -2.42 -12.76
C LEU A 54 9.86 -2.08 -12.10
N ALA A 55 10.21 -2.77 -11.02
CA ALA A 55 11.41 -2.45 -10.24
C ALA A 55 11.85 -3.60 -9.34
N VAL A 56 13.08 -3.48 -8.80
CA VAL A 56 13.51 -4.17 -7.58
C VAL A 56 13.97 -3.10 -6.60
N VAL A 57 13.38 -3.08 -5.41
CA VAL A 57 13.63 -2.04 -4.41
C VAL A 57 13.88 -2.66 -3.04
N SER A 58 14.55 -1.93 -2.15
CA SER A 58 14.67 -2.37 -0.75
C SER A 58 13.29 -2.34 -0.07
N ARG A 59 13.11 -3.13 0.99
CA ARG A 59 11.88 -3.11 1.80
C ARG A 59 11.60 -1.70 2.35
N ALA A 60 12.63 -1.02 2.82
CA ALA A 60 12.53 0.34 3.35
C ALA A 60 12.09 1.35 2.27
N ALA A 61 12.68 1.27 1.07
CA ALA A 61 12.31 2.16 -0.03
C ALA A 61 10.87 1.93 -0.48
N LEU A 62 10.42 0.67 -0.57
CA LEU A 62 9.02 0.35 -0.89
C LEU A 62 8.06 0.90 0.17
N ALA A 63 8.38 0.67 1.45
CA ALA A 63 7.56 1.13 2.57
C ALA A 63 7.45 2.66 2.60
N ALA A 64 8.57 3.37 2.45
CA ALA A 64 8.60 4.82 2.43
C ALA A 64 7.83 5.40 1.24
N ALA A 65 8.03 4.85 0.03
CA ALA A 65 7.33 5.31 -1.17
C ALA A 65 5.81 5.13 -1.07
N VAL A 66 5.35 3.97 -0.59
CA VAL A 66 3.92 3.69 -0.46
C VAL A 66 3.29 4.51 0.67
N LEU A 67 3.97 4.64 1.81
CA LEU A 67 3.46 5.46 2.92
C LEU A 67 3.29 6.91 2.46
N ARG A 68 4.33 7.49 1.86
CA ARG A 68 4.29 8.87 1.36
C ARG A 68 3.16 9.08 0.34
N ALA A 69 3.06 8.20 -0.65
CA ALA A 69 2.02 8.31 -1.67
C ALA A 69 0.60 8.16 -1.09
N ALA A 70 0.43 7.27 -0.10
CA ALA A 70 -0.85 7.10 0.59
C ALA A 70 -1.21 8.33 1.44
N GLU A 71 -0.25 8.93 2.13
CA GLU A 71 -0.43 10.18 2.89
C GLU A 71 -0.79 11.35 1.96
N GLU A 72 -0.01 11.58 0.90
CA GLU A 72 -0.28 12.65 -0.08
C GLU A 72 -1.67 12.52 -0.72
N LEU A 73 -2.06 11.31 -1.10
CA LEU A 73 -3.39 11.05 -1.66
C LEU A 73 -4.48 11.29 -0.61
N THR A 74 -4.25 10.84 0.62
CA THR A 74 -5.19 10.98 1.73
C THR A 74 -5.42 12.45 2.05
N ASP A 75 -4.37 13.25 2.16
CA ASP A 75 -4.46 14.70 2.38
C ASP A 75 -5.22 15.39 1.24
N ALA A 76 -4.93 15.03 -0.01
CA ALA A 76 -5.59 15.64 -1.17
C ALA A 76 -7.08 15.27 -1.34
N THR A 77 -7.53 14.17 -0.75
CA THR A 77 -8.88 13.61 -1.03
C THR A 77 -9.78 13.49 0.20
N LEU A 78 -9.23 13.54 1.41
CA LEU A 78 -10.00 13.46 2.65
C LEU A 78 -10.94 14.64 2.83
N GLU A 79 -10.55 15.86 2.44
CA GLU A 79 -11.41 17.03 2.60
C GLU A 79 -12.71 16.93 1.78
N ALA A 80 -12.71 16.12 0.72
CA ALA A 80 -13.88 15.86 -0.11
C ALA A 80 -14.86 14.84 0.50
N LEU A 81 -14.47 14.12 1.57
CA LEU A 81 -15.35 13.19 2.27
C LEU A 81 -16.10 13.89 3.41
N PRO A 82 -17.37 13.53 3.68
CA PRO A 82 -18.06 13.96 4.89
C PRO A 82 -17.24 13.69 6.16
N ALA A 83 -17.40 14.52 7.18
CA ALA A 83 -16.66 14.39 8.43
C ALA A 83 -16.91 13.03 9.12
N ASP A 84 -18.16 12.56 9.09
CA ASP A 84 -18.60 11.31 9.71
C ASP A 84 -18.53 10.09 8.76
N ASP A 85 -17.82 10.19 7.63
CA ASP A 85 -17.67 9.06 6.70
C ASP A 85 -16.74 7.99 7.30
N GLY A 86 -17.24 6.75 7.44
CA GLY A 86 -16.47 5.62 7.96
C GLY A 86 -15.17 5.34 7.20
N VAL A 87 -15.11 5.68 5.91
CA VAL A 87 -13.90 5.54 5.08
C VAL A 87 -12.74 6.37 5.64
N ARG A 88 -13.02 7.53 6.25
CA ARG A 88 -12.00 8.36 6.91
C ARG A 88 -11.33 7.61 8.07
N GLY A 89 -12.14 6.91 8.87
CA GLY A 89 -11.67 6.07 9.96
C GLY A 89 -10.80 4.91 9.47
N ASP A 90 -11.27 4.21 8.42
CA ASP A 90 -10.57 3.06 7.85
C ASP A 90 -9.21 3.42 7.25
N VAL A 91 -9.14 4.50 6.46
CA VAL A 91 -7.88 4.99 5.87
C VAL A 91 -6.90 5.39 6.97
N THR A 92 -7.36 6.14 7.97
CA THR A 92 -6.52 6.56 9.10
C THR A 92 -5.97 5.36 9.87
N ALA A 93 -6.82 4.37 10.15
CA ALA A 93 -6.41 3.15 10.83
C ALA A 93 -5.41 2.32 10.01
N ALA A 94 -5.61 2.22 8.69
CA ALA A 94 -4.71 1.52 7.78
C ALA A 94 -3.32 2.20 7.70
N LEU A 95 -3.29 3.53 7.57
CA LEU A 95 -2.05 4.32 7.59
C LEU A 95 -1.27 4.12 8.89
N ASN A 96 -1.95 4.19 10.04
CA ASN A 96 -1.28 3.99 11.34
C ASN A 96 -0.71 2.58 11.49
N LYS A 97 -1.45 1.54 11.06
CA LYS A 97 -0.95 0.15 11.04
C LYS A 97 0.26 0.01 10.11
N PHE A 98 0.23 0.67 8.95
CA PHE A 98 1.31 0.61 7.97
C PHE A 98 2.57 1.34 8.47
N ARG A 99 2.44 2.53 9.07
CA ARG A 99 3.55 3.27 9.71
C ARG A 99 4.30 2.41 10.72
N SER A 100 3.58 1.66 11.55
CA SER A 100 4.18 0.74 12.52
C SER A 100 4.95 -0.40 11.87
N ALA A 101 4.52 -0.87 10.69
CA ALA A 101 5.21 -1.92 9.94
C ALA A 101 6.35 -1.40 9.05
N ALA A 102 6.33 -0.11 8.70
CA ALA A 102 7.32 0.54 7.86
C ALA A 102 8.58 0.98 8.64
N ARG A 103 8.52 1.02 9.98
CA ARG A 103 9.71 1.31 10.79
C ARG A 103 10.74 0.18 10.62
N PRO A 104 12.01 0.51 10.32
CA PRO A 104 13.07 -0.49 10.36
C PRO A 104 13.20 -1.02 11.80
N LEU A 105 13.36 -2.35 11.93
CA LEU A 105 13.85 -2.99 13.15
C LEU A 105 15.30 -2.57 13.42
#